data_AF-A0A0B6Y255-F1
#
_entry.id   AF-A0A0B6Y255-F1
#
_cell.length_a   1.000
_cell.length_b   1.000
_cell.length_c   1.000
_cell.angle_alpha   90.00
_cell.angle_beta   90.00
_cell.angle_gamma   90.00
#
_symmetry.space_group_name_H-M   'P 1'
#
loop_
_entity.id
_entity.type
_entity.pdbx_description
1 polymer ?
#
loop_
_entity_poly.entity_id
_entity_poly.type
_entity_poly.pdbx_seq_one_letter_code
_entity_poly.pdbx_strand_id
1 'polypeptide(L)' 'NISEINTSVFKEARRISNLNLGFNLIQDIMTGAFDNFRDTIIDLNLSSNKLTSIHPGMFRGMRRLMI' A
#
# COMPACT_ATOMS: atom_id res chain seq x y z
N ASN A 1 4.09 1.47 14.67
CA ASN A 1 3.79 2.87 14.35
C ASN A 1 4.56 3.35 13.15
N ILE A 2 4.04 3.03 11.96
CA ILE A 2 4.52 3.55 10.68
C ILE A 2 3.71 4.82 10.38
N SER A 3 4.36 5.91 9.96
CA SER A 3 3.70 7.18 9.62
C SER A 3 3.64 7.48 8.12
N GLU A 4 4.55 6.90 7.34
CA GLU A 4 4.65 7.12 5.90
C GLU A 4 5.10 5.82 5.20
N ILE A 5 4.63 5.60 3.98
CA ILE A 5 5.13 4.54 3.11
C ILE A 5 5.70 5.15 1.84
N ASN A 6 7.00 4.99 1.64
CA ASN A 6 7.71 5.39 0.43
C ASN A 6 8.09 4.17 -0.44
N THR A 7 8.65 4.44 -1.61
CA THR A 7 9.03 3.41 -2.60
C THR A 7 10.10 2.41 -2.13
N SER A 8 10.84 2.73 -1.06
CA SER A 8 11.88 1.86 -0.54
C SER A 8 11.37 0.80 0.44
N VAL A 9 10.21 1.03 1.09
CA VAL A 9 9.70 0.18 2.17
C VAL A 9 9.53 -1.27 1.72
N PHE A 10 9.10 -1.47 0.48
CA PHE A 10 8.84 -2.78 -0.10
C PHE A 10 9.74 -3.11 -1.29
N LYS A 11 10.94 -2.54 -1.33
CA LYS A 11 11.83 -2.69 -2.49
C LYS A 11 12.19 -4.15 -2.82
N GLU A 12 12.26 -5.01 -1.80
CA GLU A 12 12.61 -6.43 -1.96
C GLU A 12 11.38 -7.37 -2.02
N ALA A 13 10.18 -6.85 -1.75
CA ALA A 13 8.98 -7.66 -1.69
C ALA A 13 8.33 -7.79 -3.09
N ARG A 14 8.37 -9.00 -3.68
CA ARG A 14 7.92 -9.22 -5.06
C ARG A 14 6.61 -10.01 -5.20
N ARG A 15 6.14 -10.66 -4.14
CA ARG A 15 5.00 -11.59 -4.18
C ARG A 15 4.11 -11.47 -2.95
N ILE A 16 3.68 -10.26 -2.64
CA ILE A 16 2.71 -10.03 -1.59
C ILE A 16 1.31 -10.23 -2.18
N SER A 17 0.53 -11.14 -1.58
CA SER A 17 -0.91 -11.32 -1.87
C SER A 17 -1.79 -10.61 -0.84
N ASN A 18 -1.36 -10.57 0.41
CA ASN A 18 -2.10 -9.98 1.51
C ASN A 18 -1.15 -9.09 2.32
N LEU A 19 -1.54 -7.84 2.53
CA LEU A 19 -0.76 -6.88 3.30
C LEU A 19 -1.66 -6.21 4.35
N ASN A 20 -1.37 -6.48 5.62
CA ASN A 20 -2.05 -5.82 6.73
C ASN A 20 -1.18 -4.69 7.29
N LEU A 21 -1.62 -3.46 7.04
CA LEU A 21 -1.05 -2.23 7.59
C LEU A 21 -2.06 -1.52 8.51
N GLY A 22 -3.10 -2.22 8.93
CA GLY A 22 -4.13 -1.70 9.80
C GLY A 22 -3.56 -1.26 11.16
N PHE A 23 -4.24 -0.32 11.81
CA PHE A 23 -3.87 0.20 13.13
C PHE A 23 -2.45 0.79 13.19
N ASN A 24 -2.04 1.49 12.13
CA ASN A 24 -0.83 2.31 12.11
C ASN A 24 -1.19 3.81 12.13
N LEU A 25 -0.19 4.66 11.89
CA LEU A 25 -0.34 6.11 11.85
C LEU A 25 -0.05 6.66 10.44
N ILE A 26 -0.28 5.84 9.40
CA ILE A 26 0.07 6.19 8.03
C ILE A 26 -0.77 7.38 7.60
N GLN A 27 -0.11 8.48 7.27
CA GLN A 27 -0.73 9.72 6.80
C GLN A 27 -0.65 9.86 5.29
N ASP A 28 0.38 9.28 4.67
CA ASP A 28 0.57 9.30 3.23
C ASP A 28 1.24 8.01 2.72
N ILE A 29 0.93 7.69 1.46
CA ILE A 29 1.52 6.59 0.70
C ILE A 29 2.01 7.17 -0.63
N MET A 30 3.33 7.21 -0.80
CA MET A 30 3.95 7.72 -2.02
C MET A 30 3.52 6.88 -3.23
N THR A 31 3.26 7.55 -4.35
CA THR A 31 2.98 6.88 -5.62
C THR A 31 4.11 5.91 -5.98
N GLY A 32 3.76 4.67 -6.28
CA GLY A 32 4.71 3.60 -6.58
C GLY A 32 5.22 2.81 -5.37
N ALA A 33 4.78 3.12 -4.14
CA ALA A 33 5.12 2.34 -2.94
C ALA A 33 4.84 0.83 -3.07
N PHE A 34 3.84 0.45 -3.86
CA PHE A 34 3.40 -0.93 -4.06
C PHE A 34 3.83 -1.52 -5.42
N ASP A 35 4.66 -0.83 -6.21
CA ASP A 35 4.91 -1.19 -7.61
C ASP A 35 5.54 -2.59 -7.77
N ASN A 36 6.32 -3.07 -6.79
CA ASN A 36 7.00 -4.36 -6.87
C ASN A 36 6.10 -5.59 -6.71
N PHE A 37 4.90 -5.41 -6.14
CA PHE A 37 3.94 -6.50 -5.93
C PHE A 37 2.53 -6.15 -6.41
N ARG A 38 2.37 -5.06 -7.16
CA ARG A 38 1.06 -4.59 -7.64
C ARG A 38 0.28 -5.65 -8.43
N ASP A 39 0.99 -6.54 -9.13
CA ASP A 39 0.37 -7.60 -9.94
C ASP A 39 -0.02 -8.85 -9.11
N THR A 40 0.41 -8.93 -7.84
CA THR A 40 0.16 -10.09 -6.97
C THR A 40 -0.77 -9.80 -5.80
N ILE A 41 -0.89 -8.54 -5.37
CA ILE A 41 -1.70 -8.19 -4.19
C ILE A 41 -3.19 -8.31 -4.45
N ILE A 42 -3.88 -8.92 -3.50
CA ILE A 42 -5.29 -9.29 -3.52
C ILE A 42 -6.03 -8.58 -2.38
N ASP A 43 -5.37 -8.40 -1.24
CA ASP A 43 -5.93 -7.78 -0.04
C ASP A 43 -4.93 -6.78 0.57
N LEU A 44 -5.40 -5.56 0.79
CA LEU A 44 -4.64 -4.47 1.39
C LEU A 44 -5.47 -3.82 2.50
N ASN A 45 -5.15 -4.14 3.74
CA ASN A 45 -5.80 -3.53 4.89
C ASN A 45 -5.06 -2.26 5.32
N LEU A 46 -5.72 -1.10 5.13
CA LEU A 46 -5.27 0.21 5.60
C LEU A 46 -6.18 0.80 6.69
N SER A 47 -7.08 0.01 7.27
CA SER A 47 -8.01 0.46 8.32
C SER A 47 -7.29 1.06 9.53
N SER A 48 -7.96 1.98 10.23
CA SER A 48 -7.42 2.63 11.44
C SER A 48 -6.05 3.29 11.22
N ASN A 49 -5.86 3.93 10.06
CA ASN A 49 -4.72 4.82 9.76
C ASN A 49 -5.15 6.31 9.78
N LYS A 50 -4.28 7.20 9.33
CA LYS A 50 -4.48 8.66 9.29
C LYS A 50 -4.50 9.22 7.86
N LEU A 51 -4.75 8.38 6.86
CA LEU A 51 -4.91 8.81 5.46
C LEU A 51 -6.12 9.73 5.34
N THR A 52 -5.89 10.97 4.88
CA THR A 52 -6.94 11.97 4.67
C THR A 52 -7.30 12.16 3.20
N SER A 53 -6.49 11.63 2.29
CA SER A 53 -6.72 11.73 0.85
C SER A 53 -6.14 10.53 0.11
N ILE A 54 -6.61 10.32 -1.11
CA ILE A 54 -6.06 9.34 -2.06
C ILE A 54 -5.57 10.12 -3.26
N HIS A 55 -4.31 9.93 -3.63
CA HIS A 55 -3.71 10.59 -4.79
C HIS A 55 -3.83 9.72 -6.05
N PRO A 56 -3.93 10.33 -7.24
CA PRO A 56 -3.89 9.60 -8.51
C PRO A 56 -2.67 8.68 -8.57
N GLY A 57 -2.90 7.40 -8.84
CA GLY A 57 -1.83 6.42 -8.97
C GLY A 57 -1.31 5.80 -7.68
N MET A 58 -1.81 6.19 -6.50
CA MET A 58 -1.47 5.54 -5.21
C MET A 58 -1.68 4.02 -5.26
N PHE A 59 -2.73 3.58 -5.97
CA PHE A 59 -3.10 2.18 -6.14
C PHE A 59 -2.94 1.68 -7.60
N ARG A 60 -2.06 2.33 -8.37
CA ARG A 60 -1.83 2.04 -9.79
C ARG A 60 -1.51 0.57 -10.04
N GLY A 61 -2.21 -0.03 -10.99
CA GLY A 61 -1.88 -1.36 -11.51
C GLY A 61 -2.21 -2.52 -10.57
N MET A 62 -2.82 -2.27 -9.41
CA MET A 62 -3.29 -3.31 -8.51
C MET A 62 -4.58 -3.96 -9.01
N ARG A 63 -4.46 -4.70 -10.12
CA ARG A 63 -5.60 -5.27 -10.87
C ARG A 63 -6.30 -6.43 -10.17
N ARG A 64 -5.64 -7.03 -9.18
CA ARG A 64 -6.16 -8.18 -8.42
C ARG A 64 -6.70 -7.77 -7.05
N LEU A 65 -6.53 -6.50 -6.67
CA LEU A 65 -7.00 -5.99 -5.39
C LEU A 65 -8.53 -6.06 -5.35
N MET A 66 -9.04 -6.72 -4.31
CA MET A 66 -10.46 -6.83 -4.05
C MET A 66 -10.91 -5.67 -3.16
N ILE A 67 -12.18 -5.28 -3.30
CA ILE A 67 -12.86 -4.24 -2.50
C ILE A 67 -13.73 -4.89 -1.44
#